data_AF-A0A8T2UVT1-F1
#
_entry.id   AF-A0A8T2UVT1-F1
#
_cell.length_a   1.000
_cell.length_b   1.000
_cell.length_c   1.000
_cell.angle_alpha   90.00
_cell.angle_beta   90.00
_cell.angle_gamma   90.00
#
_symmetry.space_group_name_H-M   'P 1'
#
loop_
_entity.id
_entity.type
_entity.pdbx_description
1 polymer ?
#
loop_
_entity_poly.entity_id
_entity_poly.type
_entity_poly.pdbx_seq_one_letter_code
_entity_poly.pdbx_strand_id
1 'polypeptide(L)'
;MSNEGPAIGIDLGTTYSCVGVWQYYRVEVIANDQGNRRTPSCVAFTDTERLIGDAAKNQVAKNPINTVFDAKRLIGRKFSDASVQRDIKLWPFKVVPGPGDKPTIVVQYKGEEKSFAAGEISSMVLVKMKEIAEAFLGRTVKNAVITVPAYLNDCQRQATKDAGVISGLNVMRIINEPTAAAIAYGLDKRYSSVGEINVLIFDLGGGTFDVSVLTIAISEEAIFEVKATAGDTHLGGEDFDNRMVNHFVQEFKRKYKKDITGNARALRRLRTSCERAKRTLSSAAQTTIEIDSLYEGIDFYSSIPRARFEELNMDLFRKCMEPVEKSLRDAKMDKSTIHDVVLVGGSTRIPKVQQLLQDFFNGKELCKTINPDEAVAYGAAVQAAILSGEGN
;
A
#
# COMPACT_ATOMS: atom_id res chain seq x y z
N MET A 1 23.09 13.56 23.79
CA MET A 1 22.00 12.57 23.63
C MET A 1 20.70 13.35 23.57
N SER A 2 20.16 13.52 22.37
CA SER A 2 18.91 14.26 22.14
C SER A 2 17.76 13.60 22.90
N ASN A 3 17.14 14.37 23.79
CA ASN A 3 16.25 13.90 24.85
C ASN A 3 14.80 13.66 24.36
N GLU A 4 14.60 13.30 23.09
CA GLU A 4 13.28 13.35 22.43
C GLU A 4 12.61 11.98 22.20
N GLY A 5 13.26 10.87 22.59
CA GLY A 5 12.72 9.52 22.45
C GLY A 5 12.88 8.93 21.03
N PRO A 6 12.64 7.62 20.87
CA PRO A 6 12.89 6.91 19.60
C PRO A 6 12.09 7.51 18.44
N ALA A 7 12.71 7.53 17.26
CA ALA A 7 12.10 7.93 16.01
C ALA A 7 11.84 6.70 15.12
N ILE A 8 10.65 6.62 14.52
CA ILE A 8 10.24 5.49 13.68
C ILE A 8 9.96 5.92 12.24
N GLY A 9 10.13 5.00 11.31
CA GLY A 9 9.66 5.14 9.92
C GLY A 9 8.34 4.39 9.74
N ILE A 10 7.32 5.07 9.21
CA ILE A 10 6.02 4.46 8.93
C ILE A 10 5.73 4.54 7.44
N ASP A 11 5.54 3.38 6.84
CA ASP A 11 4.85 3.25 5.55
C ASP A 11 3.34 3.19 5.77
N LEU A 12 2.64 4.30 5.49
CA LEU A 12 1.19 4.35 5.56
C LEU A 12 0.60 3.95 4.21
N GLY A 13 0.62 2.67 3.85
CA GLY A 13 0.06 2.20 2.57
C GLY A 13 -1.47 2.21 2.50
N THR A 14 -2.01 2.00 1.29
CA THR A 14 -3.47 1.97 1.04
C THR A 14 -4.16 0.78 1.69
N THR A 15 -3.54 -0.40 1.59
CA THR A 15 -4.12 -1.68 2.06
C THR A 15 -3.40 -2.27 3.27
N TYR A 16 -2.10 -2.00 3.39
CA TYR A 16 -1.26 -2.41 4.51
C TYR A 16 -0.32 -1.28 4.87
N SER A 17 0.00 -1.18 6.15
CA SER A 17 1.00 -0.29 6.70
C SER A 17 2.13 -1.10 7.34
N CYS A 18 3.32 -0.52 7.34
CA CYS A 18 4.54 -1.13 7.86
C CYS A 18 5.27 -0.11 8.73
N VAL A 19 5.93 -0.57 9.79
CA VAL A 19 6.69 0.29 10.70
C VAL A 19 8.09 -0.28 10.91
N GLY A 20 9.08 0.59 10.84
CA GLY A 20 10.49 0.26 11.08
C GLY A 20 11.13 1.23 12.06
N VAL A 21 12.20 0.76 12.70
CA VAL A 21 13.01 1.56 13.63
C VAL A 21 14.49 1.32 13.34
N TRP A 22 15.32 2.34 13.55
CA TRP A 22 16.76 2.18 13.51
C TRP A 22 17.28 1.81 14.90
N GLN A 23 17.91 0.64 15.04
CA GLN A 23 18.57 0.20 16.27
C GLN A 23 19.78 -0.67 15.96
N TYR A 24 20.79 -0.61 16.82
CA TYR A 24 22.00 -1.42 16.71
C TYR A 24 22.64 -1.31 15.31
N TYR A 25 22.72 -0.08 14.79
CA TYR A 25 23.31 0.26 13.48
C TYR A 25 22.64 -0.39 12.26
N ARG A 26 21.38 -0.82 12.40
CA ARG A 26 20.58 -1.36 11.31
C ARG A 26 19.12 -0.93 11.46
N VAL A 27 18.36 -1.08 10.39
CA VAL A 27 16.91 -0.98 10.48
C VAL A 27 16.33 -2.33 10.88
N GLU A 28 15.34 -2.28 11.76
CA GLU A 28 14.49 -3.40 12.10
C GLU A 28 13.04 -3.08 11.74
N VAL A 29 12.45 -3.94 10.91
CA VAL A 29 11.04 -3.87 10.53
C VAL A 29 10.22 -4.67 11.54
N ILE A 30 9.27 -4.02 12.19
CA ILE A 30 8.63 -4.52 13.40
C ILE A 30 7.41 -5.35 13.03
N ALA A 31 7.32 -6.56 13.59
CA ALA A 31 6.14 -7.40 13.47
C ALA A 31 5.05 -6.95 14.46
N ASN A 32 3.79 -7.07 14.07
CA ASN A 32 2.66 -6.78 14.95
C ASN A 32 2.38 -7.92 15.95
N ASP A 33 1.31 -7.77 16.73
CA ASP A 33 0.85 -8.74 17.74
C ASP A 33 0.48 -10.13 17.19
N GLN A 34 0.29 -10.27 15.88
CA GLN A 34 0.08 -11.54 15.18
C GLN A 34 1.36 -12.09 14.52
N GLY A 35 2.51 -11.42 14.69
CA GLY A 35 3.77 -11.79 14.04
C GLY A 35 3.88 -11.33 12.57
N ASN A 36 2.94 -10.51 12.08
CA ASN A 36 2.96 -10.01 10.71
C ASN A 36 3.78 -8.71 10.63
N ARG A 37 4.73 -8.63 9.69
CA ARG A 37 5.49 -7.38 9.41
C ARG A 37 4.70 -6.29 8.69
N ARG A 38 3.48 -6.61 8.26
CA ARG A 38 2.55 -5.66 7.66
C ARG A 38 1.22 -5.78 8.36
N THR A 39 0.65 -4.64 8.73
CA THR A 39 -0.65 -4.56 9.38
C THR A 39 -1.67 -4.00 8.40
N PRO A 40 -2.85 -4.61 8.22
CA PRO A 40 -3.89 -4.07 7.35
C PRO A 40 -4.26 -2.62 7.69
N SER A 41 -4.43 -1.77 6.68
CA SER A 41 -4.87 -0.38 6.83
C SER A 41 -6.40 -0.31 6.95
N CYS A 42 -6.94 -1.02 7.95
CA CYS A 42 -8.37 -1.21 8.18
C CYS A 42 -8.75 -0.74 9.59
N VAL A 43 -9.90 -0.08 9.70
CA VAL A 43 -10.50 0.33 10.98
C VAL A 43 -11.95 -0.12 11.00
N ALA A 44 -12.35 -0.89 12.01
CA ALA A 44 -13.73 -1.32 12.19
C ALA A 44 -14.32 -0.73 13.47
N PHE A 45 -15.58 -0.34 13.38
CA PHE A 45 -16.35 0.21 14.49
C PHE A 45 -17.42 -0.79 14.92
N THR A 46 -17.49 -1.03 16.22
CA THR A 46 -18.44 -1.98 16.84
C THR A 46 -19.25 -1.27 17.93
N ASP A 47 -20.16 -2.00 18.58
CA ASP A 47 -20.95 -1.45 19.69
C ASP A 47 -20.11 -1.18 20.94
N THR A 48 -18.93 -1.79 21.06
CA THR A 48 -18.08 -1.72 22.26
C THR A 48 -16.77 -0.98 22.02
N GLU A 49 -16.12 -1.27 20.90
CA GLU A 49 -14.74 -0.85 20.65
C GLU A 49 -14.43 -0.54 19.18
N ARG A 50 -13.26 0.04 18.95
CA ARG A 50 -12.67 0.20 17.62
C ARG A 50 -11.60 -0.86 17.44
N LEU A 51 -11.70 -1.61 16.36
CA LEU A 51 -10.70 -2.59 15.96
C LEU A 51 -9.84 -1.97 14.86
N ILE A 52 -8.54 -2.22 14.89
CA ILE A 52 -7.59 -1.67 13.91
C ILE A 52 -6.66 -2.80 13.45
N GLY A 53 -6.28 -2.80 12.18
CA GLY A 53 -5.34 -3.80 11.66
C GLY A 53 -5.97 -5.15 11.38
N ASP A 54 -5.29 -6.21 11.80
CA ASP A 54 -5.72 -7.60 11.58
C ASP A 54 -7.09 -7.88 12.22
N ALA A 55 -7.34 -7.36 13.43
CA ALA A 55 -8.63 -7.50 14.10
C ALA A 55 -9.78 -6.91 13.26
N ALA A 56 -9.60 -5.71 12.70
CA ALA A 56 -10.57 -5.10 11.79
C ALA A 56 -10.75 -5.92 10.50
N LYS A 57 -9.64 -6.36 9.89
CA LYS A 57 -9.68 -7.14 8.65
C LYS A 57 -10.38 -8.48 8.84
N ASN A 58 -10.21 -9.15 9.98
CA ASN A 58 -10.78 -10.48 10.24
C ASN A 58 -12.31 -10.47 10.34
N GLN A 59 -12.90 -9.38 10.84
CA GLN A 59 -14.36 -9.27 11.03
C GLN A 59 -15.10 -8.59 9.86
N VAL A 60 -14.40 -8.13 8.83
CA VAL A 60 -14.97 -7.36 7.71
C VAL A 60 -16.13 -8.05 6.99
N ALA A 61 -16.15 -9.39 6.96
CA ALA A 61 -17.25 -10.14 6.34
C ALA A 61 -18.53 -10.16 7.21
N LYS A 62 -18.40 -9.99 8.54
CA LYS A 62 -19.51 -9.93 9.49
C LYS A 62 -20.04 -8.50 9.64
N ASN A 63 -19.17 -7.50 9.52
CA ASN A 63 -19.51 -6.09 9.73
C ASN A 63 -18.98 -5.19 8.58
N PRO A 64 -19.36 -5.44 7.32
CA PRO A 64 -18.77 -4.75 6.18
C PRO A 64 -19.06 -3.24 6.17
N ILE A 65 -20.25 -2.82 6.61
CA ILE A 65 -20.70 -1.43 6.54
C ILE A 65 -19.99 -0.49 7.53
N ASN A 66 -19.46 -1.03 8.64
CA ASN A 66 -18.73 -0.27 9.66
C ASN A 66 -17.23 -0.61 9.66
N THR A 67 -16.73 -1.24 8.61
CA THR A 67 -15.31 -1.54 8.43
C THR A 67 -14.76 -0.71 7.28
N VAL A 68 -13.97 0.29 7.64
CA VAL A 68 -13.36 1.24 6.73
C VAL A 68 -11.98 0.72 6.30
N PHE A 69 -11.74 0.76 5.00
CA PHE A 69 -10.46 0.48 4.34
C PHE A 69 -10.28 1.48 3.19
N ASP A 70 -9.11 1.52 2.56
CA ASP A 70 -8.78 2.45 1.47
C ASP A 70 -8.93 3.94 1.80
N ALA A 71 -8.90 4.32 3.08
CA ALA A 71 -9.04 5.71 3.49
C ALA A 71 -7.98 6.62 2.84
N LYS A 72 -6.81 6.08 2.49
CA LYS A 72 -5.75 6.78 1.73
C LYS A 72 -6.21 7.23 0.33
N ARG A 73 -7.18 6.56 -0.30
CA ARG A 73 -7.76 7.01 -1.58
C ARG A 73 -8.63 8.26 -1.41
N LEU A 74 -9.18 8.50 -0.22
CA LEU A 74 -10.04 9.63 0.11
C LEU A 74 -9.29 10.84 0.67
N ILE A 75 -8.10 10.63 1.25
CA ILE A 75 -7.37 11.68 1.97
C ILE A 75 -7.04 12.85 1.04
N GLY A 76 -7.36 14.07 1.49
CA GLY A 76 -7.13 15.34 0.78
C GLY A 76 -7.89 15.51 -0.55
N ARG A 77 -8.87 14.65 -0.85
CA ARG A 77 -9.74 14.76 -2.04
C ARG A 77 -11.04 15.49 -1.74
N LYS A 78 -11.78 15.80 -2.81
CA LYS A 78 -13.16 16.26 -2.73
C LYS A 78 -14.14 15.12 -2.96
N PHE A 79 -15.29 15.17 -2.31
CA PHE A 79 -16.37 14.21 -2.49
C PHE A 79 -16.83 14.21 -3.96
N SER A 80 -16.90 15.37 -4.60
CA SER A 80 -17.28 15.51 -6.01
C SER A 80 -16.27 14.98 -7.03
N ASP A 81 -15.04 14.61 -6.61
CA ASP A 81 -14.01 14.10 -7.53
C ASP A 81 -14.49 12.82 -8.23
N ALA A 82 -14.28 12.73 -9.55
CA ALA A 82 -14.73 11.59 -10.36
C ALA A 82 -14.09 10.25 -9.93
N SER A 83 -12.88 10.26 -9.37
CA SER A 83 -12.28 9.09 -8.72
C SER A 83 -13.06 8.66 -7.49
N VAL A 84 -13.35 9.59 -6.58
CA VAL A 84 -14.08 9.31 -5.34
C VAL A 84 -15.47 8.75 -5.66
N GLN A 85 -16.17 9.33 -6.64
CA GLN A 85 -17.48 8.84 -7.07
C GLN A 85 -17.45 7.43 -7.71
N ARG A 86 -16.32 7.03 -8.30
CA ARG A 86 -16.13 5.65 -8.79
C ARG A 86 -15.86 4.69 -7.63
N ASP A 87 -14.98 5.07 -6.71
CA ASP A 87 -14.58 4.22 -5.58
C ASP A 87 -15.72 3.98 -4.58
N ILE A 88 -16.57 4.98 -4.33
CA ILE A 88 -17.75 4.86 -3.45
C ILE A 88 -18.67 3.71 -3.87
N LYS A 89 -18.74 3.39 -5.17
CA LYS A 89 -19.58 2.29 -5.68
C LYS A 89 -19.02 0.91 -5.34
N LEU A 90 -17.75 0.83 -4.94
CA LEU A 90 -17.05 -0.41 -4.61
C LEU A 90 -17.00 -0.67 -3.10
N TRP A 91 -17.22 0.35 -2.28
CA TRP A 91 -17.16 0.24 -0.83
C TRP A 91 -18.51 -0.12 -0.21
N PRO A 92 -18.50 -0.99 0.82
CA PRO A 92 -19.71 -1.32 1.57
C PRO A 92 -20.09 -0.25 2.60
N PHE A 93 -19.14 0.59 3.03
CA PHE A 93 -19.37 1.67 3.99
C PHE A 93 -19.84 2.94 3.29
N LYS A 94 -20.60 3.76 4.02
CA LYS A 94 -21.21 4.98 3.48
C LYS A 94 -20.21 6.13 3.48
N VAL A 95 -20.13 6.84 2.36
CA VAL A 95 -19.39 8.10 2.23
C VAL A 95 -20.36 9.19 1.77
N VAL A 96 -20.35 10.34 2.45
CA VAL A 96 -21.25 11.48 2.20
C VAL A 96 -20.45 12.77 1.98
N PRO A 97 -21.02 13.80 1.32
CA PRO A 97 -20.40 15.11 1.27
C PRO A 97 -20.40 15.74 2.66
N GLY A 98 -19.22 16.13 3.14
CA GLY A 98 -19.02 16.88 4.36
C GLY A 98 -18.72 18.37 4.13
N PRO A 99 -18.36 19.10 5.18
CA PRO A 99 -18.01 20.53 5.09
C PRO A 99 -16.91 20.78 4.06
N GLY A 100 -17.14 21.75 3.17
CA GLY A 100 -16.19 22.11 2.11
C GLY A 100 -16.02 21.03 1.04
N ASP A 101 -17.06 20.23 0.80
CA ASP A 101 -17.05 19.12 -0.17
C ASP A 101 -16.00 18.05 0.15
N LYS A 102 -15.65 17.88 1.43
CA LYS A 102 -14.75 16.80 1.87
C LYS A 102 -15.52 15.48 1.96
N PRO A 103 -14.96 14.35 1.50
CA PRO A 103 -15.59 13.04 1.69
C PRO A 103 -15.58 12.66 3.17
N THR A 104 -16.76 12.39 3.73
CA THR A 104 -16.97 12.02 5.12
C THR A 104 -17.49 10.59 5.21
N ILE A 105 -16.82 9.76 5.99
CA ILE A 105 -17.14 8.35 6.18
C ILE A 105 -18.13 8.23 7.35
N VAL A 106 -19.24 7.54 7.11
CA VAL A 106 -20.32 7.39 8.10
C VAL A 106 -20.40 5.93 8.56
N VAL A 107 -20.33 5.72 9.87
CA VAL A 107 -20.34 4.40 10.51
C VAL A 107 -21.24 4.42 11.75
N GLN A 108 -21.73 3.26 12.16
CA GLN A 108 -22.34 3.06 13.46
C GLN A 108 -21.27 2.67 14.47
N TYR A 109 -21.19 3.39 15.59
CA TYR A 109 -20.23 3.14 16.66
C TYR A 109 -20.89 3.40 18.01
N LYS A 110 -20.90 2.39 18.88
CA LYS A 110 -21.57 2.45 20.20
C LYS A 110 -23.05 2.85 20.13
N GLY A 111 -23.77 2.32 19.15
CA GLY A 111 -25.19 2.61 18.92
C GLY A 111 -25.49 4.02 18.36
N GLU A 112 -24.47 4.81 18.02
CA GLU A 112 -24.63 6.13 17.44
C GLU A 112 -24.00 6.23 16.05
N GLU A 113 -24.63 7.00 15.16
CA GLU A 113 -24.03 7.36 13.88
C GLU A 113 -22.87 8.33 14.12
N LYS A 114 -21.68 7.96 13.64
CA LYS A 114 -20.47 8.79 13.70
C LYS A 114 -19.97 9.08 12.29
N SER A 115 -19.44 10.28 12.14
CA SER A 115 -18.84 10.77 10.91
C SER A 115 -17.35 11.00 11.13
N PHE A 116 -16.52 10.49 10.22
CA PHE A 116 -15.06 10.63 10.27
C PHE A 116 -14.52 11.12 8.93
N ALA A 117 -13.56 12.04 8.99
CA ALA A 117 -12.71 12.37 7.85
C ALA A 117 -11.70 11.24 7.58
N ALA A 118 -11.26 11.14 6.32
CA ALA A 118 -10.23 10.17 5.93
C ALA A 118 -8.91 10.30 6.73
N GLY A 119 -8.56 11.53 7.13
CA GLY A 119 -7.40 11.80 7.99
C GLY A 119 -7.55 11.22 9.40
N GLU A 120 -8.76 11.23 9.98
CA GLU A 120 -9.01 10.64 11.30
C GLU A 120 -8.91 9.11 11.25
N ILE A 121 -9.43 8.48 10.19
CA ILE A 121 -9.26 7.03 9.98
C ILE A 121 -7.79 6.67 9.81
N SER A 122 -7.05 7.46 9.01
CA SER A 122 -5.61 7.26 8.83
C SER A 122 -4.84 7.44 10.14
N SER A 123 -5.25 8.39 10.98
CA SER A 123 -4.68 8.60 12.30
C SER A 123 -4.86 7.37 13.21
N MET A 124 -6.01 6.71 13.18
CA MET A 124 -6.21 5.46 13.93
C MET A 124 -5.25 4.35 13.47
N VAL A 125 -4.98 4.24 12.17
CA VAL A 125 -3.95 3.31 11.65
C VAL A 125 -2.55 3.69 12.17
N LEU A 126 -2.21 4.98 12.17
CA LEU A 126 -0.94 5.48 12.70
C LEU A 126 -0.79 5.23 14.20
N VAL A 127 -1.86 5.36 14.99
CA VAL A 127 -1.88 4.97 16.41
C VAL A 127 -1.52 3.49 16.56
N LYS A 128 -2.11 2.59 15.76
CA LYS A 128 -1.74 1.17 15.81
C LYS A 128 -0.29 0.92 15.41
N MET A 129 0.26 1.66 14.44
CA MET A 129 1.68 1.53 14.06
C MET A 129 2.61 1.99 15.19
N LYS A 130 2.24 3.09 15.87
CA LYS A 130 2.91 3.57 17.07
C LYS A 130 2.87 2.54 18.19
N GLU A 131 1.69 1.98 18.51
CA GLU A 131 1.53 0.96 19.54
C GLU A 131 2.38 -0.29 19.28
N ILE A 132 2.45 -0.74 18.02
CA ILE A 132 3.32 -1.87 17.61
C ILE A 132 4.79 -1.53 17.88
N ALA A 133 5.23 -0.32 17.52
CA ALA A 133 6.59 0.10 17.78
C ALA A 133 6.86 0.26 19.30
N GLU A 134 5.94 0.82 20.07
CA GLU A 134 6.08 0.97 21.52
C GLU A 134 6.16 -0.38 22.24
N ALA A 135 5.33 -1.35 21.83
CA ALA A 135 5.37 -2.71 22.35
C ALA A 135 6.71 -3.40 22.07
N PHE A 136 7.27 -3.20 20.88
CA PHE A 136 8.58 -3.72 20.49
C PHE A 136 9.73 -3.05 21.27
N LEU A 137 9.65 -1.72 21.45
CA LEU A 137 10.71 -0.91 22.05
C LEU A 137 10.67 -0.87 23.58
N GLY A 138 9.54 -1.20 24.21
CA GLY A 138 9.32 -1.08 25.65
C GLY A 138 9.26 0.36 26.17
N ARG A 139 9.10 1.35 25.29
CA ARG A 139 9.09 2.79 25.62
C ARG A 139 8.23 3.58 24.64
N THR A 140 7.75 4.75 25.09
CA THR A 140 6.90 5.65 24.28
C THR A 140 7.64 6.17 23.04
N VAL A 141 6.94 6.15 21.90
CA VAL A 141 7.43 6.69 20.63
C VAL A 141 6.77 8.04 20.39
N LYS A 142 7.59 9.06 20.13
CA LYS A 142 7.10 10.43 19.89
C LYS A 142 7.34 10.90 18.47
N ASN A 143 8.39 10.44 17.81
CA ASN A 143 8.85 11.00 16.54
C ASN A 143 8.62 10.01 15.40
N ALA A 144 8.16 10.50 14.26
CA ALA A 144 7.98 9.67 13.07
C ALA A 144 8.31 10.39 11.78
N VAL A 145 8.85 9.63 10.82
CA VAL A 145 8.83 9.96 9.40
C VAL A 145 7.74 9.11 8.74
N ILE A 146 6.82 9.75 8.03
CA ILE A 146 5.68 9.08 7.39
C ILE A 146 5.82 9.19 5.88
N THR A 147 5.59 8.08 5.17
CA THR A 147 5.68 8.06 3.71
C THR A 147 4.37 8.40 3.03
N VAL A 148 4.49 8.91 1.80
CA VAL A 148 3.37 9.20 0.91
C VAL A 148 3.73 8.90 -0.55
N PRO A 149 2.74 8.61 -1.44
CA PRO A 149 3.00 8.49 -2.86
C PRO A 149 3.57 9.79 -3.43
N ALA A 150 4.44 9.69 -4.44
CA ALA A 150 5.21 10.83 -4.92
C ALA A 150 4.31 11.92 -5.54
N TYR A 151 3.21 11.52 -6.15
CA TYR A 151 2.23 12.42 -6.80
C TYR A 151 1.18 13.03 -5.85
N LEU A 152 1.24 12.78 -4.53
CA LEU A 152 0.34 13.48 -3.62
C LEU A 152 0.58 14.99 -3.71
N ASN A 153 -0.52 15.73 -3.88
CA ASN A 153 -0.49 17.19 -3.84
C ASN A 153 -0.33 17.70 -2.40
N ASP A 154 -0.11 19.01 -2.26
CA ASP A 154 0.13 19.65 -0.96
C ASP A 154 -1.01 19.42 0.04
N CYS A 155 -2.27 19.43 -0.42
CA CYS A 155 -3.43 19.17 0.44
C CYS A 155 -3.40 17.75 1.02
N GLN A 156 -3.03 16.75 0.22
CA GLN A 156 -2.96 15.36 0.65
C GLN A 156 -1.77 15.10 1.57
N ARG A 157 -0.62 15.75 1.30
CA ARG A 157 0.56 15.72 2.19
C ARG A 157 0.24 16.34 3.54
N GLN A 158 -0.41 17.51 3.54
CA GLN A 158 -0.81 18.18 4.77
C GLN A 158 -1.82 17.33 5.55
N ALA A 159 -2.84 16.77 4.89
CA ALA A 159 -3.81 15.90 5.55
C ALA A 159 -3.17 14.64 6.16
N THR A 160 -2.14 14.07 5.53
CA THR A 160 -1.38 12.94 6.09
C THR A 160 -0.55 13.36 7.30
N LYS A 161 0.09 14.54 7.23
CA LYS A 161 0.81 15.13 8.36
C LYS A 161 -0.11 15.38 9.55
N ASP A 162 -1.30 15.94 9.29
CA ASP A 162 -2.32 16.20 10.30
C ASP A 162 -2.78 14.89 10.95
N ALA A 163 -2.96 13.81 10.18
CA ALA A 163 -3.28 12.48 10.71
C ALA A 163 -2.19 11.98 11.68
N GLY A 164 -0.92 12.21 11.36
CA GLY A 164 0.21 11.93 12.25
C GLY A 164 0.15 12.74 13.55
N VAL A 165 -0.14 14.04 13.47
CA VAL A 165 -0.30 14.89 14.66
C VAL A 165 -1.47 14.41 15.53
N ILE A 166 -2.62 14.07 14.94
CA ILE A 166 -3.79 13.53 15.65
C ILE A 166 -3.45 12.21 16.36
N SER A 167 -2.52 11.42 15.80
CA SER A 167 -2.08 10.14 16.41
C SER A 167 -1.12 10.34 17.59
N GLY A 168 -0.77 11.59 17.92
CA GLY A 168 0.20 11.92 18.97
C GLY A 168 1.64 11.63 18.55
N LEU A 169 1.95 11.75 17.25
CA LEU A 169 3.30 11.70 16.70
C LEU A 169 3.74 13.10 16.27
N ASN A 170 4.98 13.46 16.60
CA ASN A 170 5.72 14.54 15.98
C ASN A 170 6.19 14.06 14.60
N VAL A 171 5.53 14.56 13.55
CA VAL A 171 5.87 14.21 12.16
C VAL A 171 7.09 15.03 11.73
N MET A 172 8.28 14.44 11.90
CA MET A 172 9.56 15.07 11.60
C MET A 172 9.68 15.42 10.12
N ARG A 173 9.20 14.52 9.25
CA ARG A 173 9.22 14.67 7.80
C ARG A 173 8.15 13.80 7.14
N ILE A 174 7.55 14.33 6.07
CA ILE A 174 6.82 13.53 5.09
C ILE A 174 7.78 13.25 3.94
N ILE A 175 7.99 11.98 3.60
CA ILE A 175 8.89 11.57 2.52
C ILE A 175 8.13 10.81 1.43
N ASN A 176 8.58 10.90 0.19
CA ASN A 176 7.99 10.12 -0.90
C ASN A 176 8.37 8.65 -0.74
N GLU A 177 7.39 7.76 -0.94
CA GLU A 177 7.57 6.31 -0.98
C GLU A 177 8.74 5.87 -1.88
N PRO A 178 8.84 6.32 -3.14
CA PRO A 178 9.97 5.93 -3.99
C PRO A 178 11.31 6.49 -3.51
N THR A 179 11.34 7.66 -2.86
CA THR A 179 12.58 8.19 -2.26
C THR A 179 12.99 7.35 -1.06
N ALA A 180 12.04 6.94 -0.21
CA ALA A 180 12.32 6.04 0.91
C ALA A 180 12.83 4.68 0.40
N ALA A 181 12.20 4.10 -0.62
CA ALA A 181 12.69 2.86 -1.23
C ALA A 181 14.10 3.02 -1.83
N ALA A 182 14.39 4.16 -2.47
CA ALA A 182 15.72 4.47 -2.98
C ALA A 182 16.76 4.60 -1.85
N ILE A 183 16.41 5.17 -0.70
CA ILE A 183 17.27 5.21 0.49
C ILE A 183 17.58 3.80 0.98
N ALA A 184 16.57 2.92 1.05
CA ALA A 184 16.76 1.52 1.42
C ALA A 184 17.70 0.79 0.44
N TYR A 185 17.52 1.03 -0.87
CA TYR A 185 18.40 0.49 -1.91
C TYR A 185 19.83 1.04 -1.84
N GLY A 186 19.98 2.36 -1.74
CA GLY A 186 21.26 3.04 -1.79
C GLY A 186 22.15 2.73 -0.60
N LEU A 187 21.57 2.46 0.58
CA LEU A 187 22.32 2.01 1.77
C LEU A 187 23.04 0.67 1.56
N ASP A 188 22.36 -0.29 0.93
CA ASP A 188 22.93 -1.61 0.62
C ASP A 188 24.11 -1.49 -0.37
N LYS A 189 24.04 -0.50 -1.27
CA LYS A 189 25.01 -0.28 -2.35
C LYS A 189 26.18 0.64 -2.02
N ARG A 190 26.19 1.32 -0.86
CA ARG A 190 27.27 2.26 -0.46
C ARG A 190 28.66 1.63 -0.46
N TYR A 191 28.75 0.31 -0.40
CA TYR A 191 30.02 -0.42 -0.33
C TYR A 191 30.56 -0.92 -1.68
N SER A 192 29.87 -0.69 -2.80
CA SER A 192 30.21 -1.35 -4.08
C SER A 192 30.51 -0.43 -5.26
N SER A 193 30.15 0.86 -5.21
CA SER A 193 30.27 1.76 -6.37
C SER A 193 30.53 3.21 -5.95
N VAL A 194 31.49 3.86 -6.60
CA VAL A 194 31.69 5.33 -6.55
C VAL A 194 31.14 5.92 -7.85
N GLY A 195 30.32 6.96 -7.76
CA GLY A 195 29.75 7.66 -8.93
C GLY A 195 28.24 7.81 -8.90
N GLU A 196 27.68 8.24 -10.03
CA GLU A 196 26.23 8.42 -10.23
C GLU A 196 25.58 7.13 -10.75
N ILE A 197 24.56 6.66 -10.05
CA ILE A 197 23.76 5.49 -10.45
C ILE A 197 22.33 5.94 -10.70
N ASN A 198 21.84 5.69 -11.90
CA ASN A 198 20.43 5.92 -12.23
C ASN A 198 19.60 4.70 -11.92
N VAL A 199 18.56 4.87 -11.11
CA VAL A 199 17.70 3.80 -10.63
C VAL A 199 16.26 4.13 -10.98
N LEU A 200 15.53 3.14 -11.50
CA LEU A 200 14.08 3.22 -11.62
C LEU A 200 13.43 2.46 -10.48
N ILE A 201 12.62 3.14 -9.68
CA ILE A 201 11.75 2.53 -8.67
C ILE A 201 10.41 2.24 -9.34
N PHE A 202 10.02 0.97 -9.35
CA PHE A 202 8.73 0.50 -9.82
C PHE A 202 7.92 0.04 -8.60
N ASP A 203 7.03 0.92 -8.12
CA ASP A 203 6.20 0.67 -6.94
C ASP A 203 4.76 0.34 -7.33
N LEU A 204 4.40 -0.94 -7.30
CA LEU A 204 3.04 -1.40 -7.56
C LEU A 204 2.44 -1.98 -6.28
N GLY A 205 1.71 -1.12 -5.57
CA GLY A 205 1.08 -1.40 -4.30
C GLY A 205 -0.29 -2.09 -4.41
N GLY A 206 -1.07 -1.94 -3.34
CA GLY A 206 -2.44 -2.46 -3.28
C GLY A 206 -3.45 -1.62 -4.06
N GLY A 207 -3.27 -0.29 -4.10
CA GLY A 207 -4.20 0.61 -4.77
C GLY A 207 -3.57 1.79 -5.50
N THR A 208 -2.24 1.85 -5.50
CA THR A 208 -1.43 2.93 -6.05
C THR A 208 -0.30 2.32 -6.87
N PHE A 209 0.04 3.00 -7.97
CA PHE A 209 1.17 2.65 -8.81
C PHE A 209 2.03 3.89 -9.04
N ASP A 210 3.29 3.83 -8.63
CA ASP A 210 4.28 4.90 -8.77
C ASP A 210 5.50 4.39 -9.54
N VAL A 211 6.02 5.22 -10.44
CA VAL A 211 7.31 5.03 -11.09
C VAL A 211 8.14 6.28 -10.92
N SER A 212 9.32 6.14 -10.33
CA SER A 212 10.27 7.23 -10.17
C SER A 212 11.63 6.88 -10.74
N VAL A 213 12.20 7.81 -11.50
CA VAL A 213 13.60 7.74 -11.94
C VAL A 213 14.41 8.63 -11.02
N LEU A 214 15.44 8.06 -10.38
CA LEU A 214 16.33 8.76 -9.47
C LEU A 214 17.78 8.62 -9.94
N THR A 215 18.57 9.65 -9.70
CA THR A 215 20.03 9.58 -9.74
C THR A 215 20.54 9.57 -8.31
N ILE A 216 21.31 8.55 -7.96
CA ILE A 216 21.96 8.40 -6.67
C ILE A 216 23.44 8.72 -6.88
N ALA A 217 23.88 9.88 -6.42
CA ALA A 217 25.30 10.23 -6.40
C ALA A 217 25.92 9.67 -5.12
N ILE A 218 26.75 8.64 -5.26
CA ILE A 218 27.45 8.01 -4.14
C ILE A 218 28.79 8.71 -3.94
N SER A 219 28.85 9.54 -2.90
CA SER A 219 30.06 10.21 -2.40
C SER A 219 30.25 9.92 -0.90
N GLU A 220 30.90 10.80 -0.12
CA GLU A 220 30.92 10.71 1.35
C GLU A 220 29.50 10.73 1.93
N GLU A 221 28.61 11.51 1.33
CA GLU A 221 27.16 11.48 1.56
C GLU A 221 26.43 11.05 0.28
N ALA A 222 25.43 10.17 0.42
CA ALA A 222 24.61 9.74 -0.70
C ALA A 222 23.53 10.79 -0.99
N ILE A 223 23.58 11.40 -2.17
CA ILE A 223 22.58 12.39 -2.62
C ILE A 223 21.57 11.68 -3.52
N PHE A 224 20.30 11.77 -3.16
CA PHE A 224 19.18 11.17 -3.91
C PHE A 224 18.44 12.28 -4.66
N GLU A 225 18.58 12.32 -5.98
CA GLU A 225 17.91 13.29 -6.83
C GLU A 225 16.79 12.61 -7.64
N VAL A 226 15.54 13.05 -7.45
CA VAL A 226 14.41 12.57 -8.25
C VAL A 226 14.40 13.31 -9.59
N LYS A 227 14.61 12.60 -10.69
CA LYS A 227 14.61 13.16 -12.05
C LYS A 227 13.20 13.28 -12.62
N ALA A 228 12.37 12.27 -12.41
CA ALA A 228 10.98 12.29 -12.82
C ALA A 228 10.14 11.31 -12.01
N THR A 229 8.83 11.55 -11.96
CA THR A 229 7.85 10.63 -11.38
C THR A 229 6.61 10.59 -12.26
N ALA A 230 6.09 9.39 -12.51
CA ALA A 230 4.81 9.13 -13.14
C ALA A 230 4.07 8.05 -12.35
N GLY A 231 2.79 7.82 -12.63
CA GLY A 231 2.03 6.79 -11.93
C GLY A 231 0.54 6.85 -12.18
N ASP A 232 -0.20 5.96 -11.52
CA ASP A 232 -1.65 5.94 -11.46
C ASP A 232 -2.10 5.74 -10.01
N THR A 233 -2.74 6.78 -9.46
CA THR A 233 -3.27 6.81 -8.08
C THR A 233 -4.43 5.83 -7.84
N HIS A 234 -4.94 5.18 -8.90
CA HIS A 234 -6.04 4.21 -8.83
C HIS A 234 -5.73 2.95 -9.65
N LEU A 235 -4.50 2.44 -9.54
CA LEU A 235 -4.10 1.17 -10.12
C LEU A 235 -3.30 0.37 -9.09
N GLY A 236 -3.73 -0.84 -8.79
CA GLY A 236 -2.97 -1.73 -7.92
C GLY A 236 -3.55 -3.12 -7.76
N GLY A 237 -3.09 -3.81 -6.73
CA GLY A 237 -3.49 -5.18 -6.38
C GLY A 237 -5.01 -5.40 -6.27
N GLU A 238 -5.75 -4.40 -5.82
CA GLU A 238 -7.21 -4.45 -5.65
C GLU A 238 -7.97 -4.49 -6.97
N ASP A 239 -7.44 -3.84 -8.00
CA ASP A 239 -8.01 -3.87 -9.35
C ASP A 239 -7.88 -5.28 -9.94
N PHE A 240 -6.77 -5.96 -9.65
CA PHE A 240 -6.59 -7.35 -10.05
C PHE A 240 -7.54 -8.29 -9.29
N ASP A 241 -7.75 -8.02 -8.00
CA ASP A 241 -8.74 -8.75 -7.21
C ASP A 241 -10.16 -8.52 -7.75
N ASN A 242 -10.50 -7.30 -8.16
CA ASN A 242 -11.79 -6.95 -8.78
C ASN A 242 -12.04 -7.75 -10.07
N ARG A 243 -11.03 -7.92 -10.93
CA ARG A 243 -11.17 -8.74 -12.15
C ARG A 243 -11.47 -10.20 -11.83
N MET A 244 -10.79 -10.77 -10.82
CA MET A 244 -11.06 -12.12 -10.35
C MET A 244 -12.46 -12.24 -9.73
N VAL A 245 -12.86 -11.30 -8.87
CA VAL A 245 -14.20 -11.28 -8.27
C VAL A 245 -15.27 -11.26 -9.37
N ASN A 246 -15.16 -10.37 -10.35
CA ASN A 246 -16.12 -10.27 -11.45
C ASN A 246 -16.19 -11.58 -12.24
N HIS A 247 -15.05 -12.20 -12.54
CA HIS A 247 -14.99 -13.49 -13.21
C HIS A 247 -15.77 -14.57 -12.44
N PHE A 248 -15.52 -14.71 -11.13
CA PHE A 248 -16.16 -15.73 -10.31
C PHE A 248 -17.62 -15.42 -9.96
N VAL A 249 -18.02 -14.15 -9.91
CA VAL A 249 -19.44 -13.75 -9.83
C VAL A 249 -20.20 -14.26 -11.06
N GLN A 250 -19.65 -14.06 -12.27
CA GLN A 250 -20.27 -14.57 -13.49
C GLN A 250 -20.27 -16.09 -13.55
N GLU A 251 -19.20 -16.74 -13.08
CA GLU A 251 -19.16 -18.20 -12.98
C GLU A 251 -20.20 -18.75 -12.00
N PHE A 252 -20.32 -18.16 -10.82
CA PHE A 252 -21.33 -18.53 -9.82
C PHE A 252 -22.74 -18.40 -10.41
N LYS A 253 -23.02 -17.28 -11.08
CA LYS A 253 -24.28 -17.05 -11.78
C LYS A 253 -24.54 -18.08 -12.87
N ARG A 254 -23.53 -18.46 -13.65
CA ARG A 254 -23.65 -19.49 -14.69
C ARG A 254 -23.92 -20.87 -14.10
N LYS A 255 -23.19 -21.26 -13.05
CA LYS A 255 -23.20 -22.60 -12.44
C LYS A 255 -24.45 -22.84 -11.57
N TYR A 256 -24.86 -21.83 -10.79
CA TYR A 256 -25.94 -21.96 -9.80
C TYR A 256 -27.18 -21.13 -10.11
N LYS A 257 -27.19 -20.35 -11.20
CA LYS A 257 -28.32 -19.49 -11.62
C LYS A 257 -28.73 -18.46 -10.56
N LYS A 258 -27.78 -18.04 -9.70
CA LYS A 258 -27.98 -17.09 -8.60
C LYS A 258 -26.98 -15.94 -8.72
N ASP A 259 -27.42 -14.72 -8.41
CA ASP A 259 -26.60 -13.52 -8.51
C ASP A 259 -26.21 -13.02 -7.11
N ILE A 260 -24.90 -12.97 -6.83
CA ILE A 260 -24.38 -12.56 -5.52
C ILE A 260 -24.04 -11.06 -5.44
N THR A 261 -24.20 -10.31 -6.54
CA THR A 261 -23.81 -8.89 -6.62
C THR A 261 -24.52 -8.00 -5.59
N GLY A 262 -25.74 -8.34 -5.19
CA GLY A 262 -26.49 -7.63 -4.15
C GLY A 262 -26.10 -7.99 -2.72
N ASN A 263 -25.24 -8.99 -2.49
CA ASN A 263 -24.90 -9.49 -1.16
C ASN A 263 -23.47 -9.10 -0.76
N ALA A 264 -23.35 -8.03 0.03
CA ALA A 264 -22.06 -7.49 0.48
C ALA A 264 -21.20 -8.53 1.23
N ARG A 265 -21.82 -9.41 2.04
CA ARG A 265 -21.10 -10.48 2.76
C ARG A 265 -20.53 -11.52 1.80
N ALA A 266 -21.33 -11.98 0.84
CA ALA A 266 -20.88 -12.94 -0.17
C ALA A 266 -19.74 -12.35 -1.03
N LEU A 267 -19.91 -11.13 -1.52
CA LEU A 267 -18.87 -10.43 -2.28
C LEU A 267 -17.59 -10.24 -1.48
N ARG A 268 -17.67 -9.91 -0.19
CA ARG A 268 -16.47 -9.75 0.65
C ARG A 268 -15.74 -11.06 0.87
N ARG A 269 -16.47 -12.16 1.09
CA ARG A 269 -15.88 -13.51 1.23
C ARG A 269 -15.21 -13.96 -0.07
N LEU A 270 -15.86 -13.73 -1.21
CA LEU A 270 -15.29 -14.02 -2.52
C LEU A 270 -14.03 -13.19 -2.77
N ARG A 271 -14.07 -11.88 -2.53
CA ARG A 271 -12.91 -10.98 -2.65
C ARG A 271 -11.72 -11.42 -1.79
N THR A 272 -11.97 -11.79 -0.54
CA THR A 272 -10.93 -12.30 0.36
C THR A 272 -10.26 -13.55 -0.19
N SER A 273 -11.06 -14.44 -0.80
CA SER A 273 -10.55 -15.66 -1.44
C SER A 273 -9.81 -15.34 -2.75
N CYS A 274 -10.27 -14.37 -3.54
CA CYS A 274 -9.56 -13.88 -4.72
C CYS A 274 -8.20 -13.26 -4.37
N GLU A 275 -8.10 -12.44 -3.31
CA GLU A 275 -6.82 -11.87 -2.85
C GLU A 275 -5.82 -12.98 -2.49
N ARG A 276 -6.28 -14.03 -1.78
CA ARG A 276 -5.47 -15.20 -1.43
C ARG A 276 -5.06 -16.01 -2.67
N ALA A 277 -5.99 -16.23 -3.59
CA ALA A 277 -5.73 -16.92 -4.85
C ALA A 277 -4.70 -16.17 -5.69
N LYS A 278 -4.83 -14.84 -5.84
CA LYS A 278 -3.85 -13.97 -6.52
C LYS A 278 -2.45 -14.15 -5.93
N ARG A 279 -2.32 -14.07 -4.61
CA ARG A 279 -1.02 -14.25 -3.91
C ARG A 279 -0.42 -15.62 -4.19
N THR A 280 -1.25 -16.67 -4.17
CA THR A 280 -0.84 -18.05 -4.46
C THR A 280 -0.37 -18.19 -5.91
N LEU A 281 -1.07 -17.56 -6.85
CA LEU A 281 -0.71 -17.55 -8.27
C LEU A 281 0.62 -16.84 -8.57
N SER A 282 1.13 -15.99 -7.66
CA SER A 282 2.47 -15.41 -7.81
C SER A 282 3.60 -16.45 -7.71
N SER A 283 3.35 -17.61 -7.10
CA SER A 283 4.32 -18.72 -6.99
C SER A 283 3.85 -20.01 -7.65
N ALA A 284 2.56 -20.32 -7.59
CA ALA A 284 1.95 -21.52 -8.18
C ALA A 284 1.35 -21.27 -9.58
N ALA A 285 1.33 -22.30 -10.42
CA ALA A 285 0.74 -22.22 -11.77
C ALA A 285 -0.80 -22.27 -11.77
N GLN A 286 -1.40 -22.74 -10.68
CA GLN A 286 -2.85 -22.82 -10.48
C GLN A 286 -3.20 -22.79 -8.99
N THR A 287 -4.44 -22.45 -8.67
CA THR A 287 -4.99 -22.49 -7.31
C THR A 287 -6.49 -22.77 -7.35
N THR A 288 -7.05 -23.16 -6.22
CA THR A 288 -8.49 -23.31 -6.02
C THR A 288 -9.05 -22.19 -5.16
N ILE A 289 -10.33 -21.86 -5.38
CA ILE A 289 -11.18 -21.07 -4.49
C ILE A 289 -12.22 -22.03 -3.93
N GLU A 290 -12.30 -22.05 -2.61
CA GLU A 290 -13.18 -22.89 -1.82
C GLU A 290 -13.84 -22.02 -0.75
N ILE A 291 -15.15 -21.90 -0.82
CA ILE A 291 -15.94 -21.06 0.08
C ILE A 291 -17.24 -21.77 0.43
N ASP A 292 -17.33 -22.28 1.65
CA ASP A 292 -18.55 -22.92 2.15
C ASP A 292 -19.69 -21.92 2.30
N SER A 293 -20.90 -22.30 1.89
CA SER A 293 -22.12 -21.52 2.01
C SER A 293 -21.92 -20.06 1.58
N LEU A 294 -21.33 -19.84 0.40
CA LEU A 294 -21.05 -18.51 -0.13
C LEU A 294 -22.34 -17.68 -0.22
N TYR A 295 -23.42 -18.28 -0.72
CA TYR A 295 -24.71 -17.62 -0.91
C TYR A 295 -25.87 -18.61 -0.83
N GLU A 296 -26.90 -18.33 -0.04
CA GLU A 296 -28.09 -19.19 0.16
C GLU A 296 -27.75 -20.67 0.47
N GLY A 297 -26.70 -20.90 1.28
CA GLY A 297 -26.24 -22.25 1.64
C GLY A 297 -25.47 -22.98 0.54
N ILE A 298 -25.24 -22.36 -0.62
CA ILE A 298 -24.51 -22.94 -1.74
C ILE A 298 -23.00 -22.76 -1.51
N ASP A 299 -22.27 -23.87 -1.50
CA ASP A 299 -20.82 -23.84 -1.49
C ASP A 299 -20.25 -23.50 -2.87
N PHE A 300 -19.17 -22.72 -2.89
CA PHE A 300 -18.48 -22.33 -4.10
C PHE A 300 -17.10 -22.95 -4.18
N TYR A 301 -16.93 -23.82 -5.17
CA TYR A 301 -15.67 -24.48 -5.51
C TYR A 301 -15.35 -24.21 -6.97
N SER A 302 -14.18 -23.62 -7.23
CA SER A 302 -13.65 -23.37 -8.57
C SER A 302 -12.11 -23.34 -8.57
N SER A 303 -11.50 -23.58 -9.72
CA SER A 303 -10.05 -23.56 -9.91
C SER A 303 -9.67 -22.52 -10.96
N ILE A 304 -8.57 -21.82 -10.76
CA ILE A 304 -8.07 -20.83 -11.72
C ILE A 304 -6.57 -21.03 -11.98
N PRO A 305 -6.16 -21.22 -13.24
CA PRO A 305 -4.74 -21.21 -13.62
C PRO A 305 -4.20 -19.78 -13.70
N ARG A 306 -2.89 -19.62 -13.50
CA ARG A 306 -2.17 -18.34 -13.62
C ARG A 306 -2.42 -17.69 -14.98
N ALA A 307 -2.40 -18.47 -16.06
CA ALA A 307 -2.67 -17.98 -17.41
C ALA A 307 -4.03 -17.27 -17.52
N ARG A 308 -5.07 -17.79 -16.85
CA ARG A 308 -6.39 -17.15 -16.85
C ARG A 308 -6.40 -15.86 -16.03
N PHE A 309 -5.72 -15.83 -14.88
CA PHE A 309 -5.53 -14.60 -14.12
C PHE A 309 -4.80 -13.53 -14.93
N GLU A 310 -3.75 -13.91 -15.67
CA GLU A 310 -3.01 -13.00 -16.54
C GLU A 310 -3.87 -12.47 -17.68
N GLU A 311 -4.66 -13.33 -18.32
CA GLU A 311 -5.60 -12.92 -19.38
C GLU A 311 -6.62 -11.88 -18.89
N LEU A 312 -7.19 -12.09 -17.69
CA LEU A 312 -8.16 -11.18 -17.08
C LEU A 312 -7.60 -9.77 -16.76
N ASN A 313 -6.27 -9.64 -16.69
CA ASN A 313 -5.58 -8.43 -16.22
C ASN A 313 -4.56 -7.87 -17.23
N MET A 314 -4.44 -8.45 -18.42
CA MET A 314 -3.39 -8.09 -19.37
C MET A 314 -3.41 -6.62 -19.76
N ASP A 315 -4.60 -6.03 -19.89
CA ASP A 315 -4.78 -4.60 -20.15
C ASP A 315 -4.21 -3.74 -19.00
N LEU A 316 -4.49 -4.10 -17.74
CA LEU A 316 -3.98 -3.38 -16.57
C LEU A 316 -2.47 -3.55 -16.42
N PHE A 317 -1.94 -4.75 -16.69
CA PHE A 317 -0.50 -5.01 -16.65
C PHE A 317 0.25 -4.21 -17.72
N ARG A 318 -0.30 -4.10 -18.93
CA ARG A 318 0.26 -3.25 -19.99
C ARG A 318 0.17 -1.76 -19.64
N LYS A 319 -0.95 -1.34 -19.02
CA LYS A 319 -1.12 0.04 -18.54
C LYS A 319 -0.02 0.45 -17.55
N CYS A 320 0.54 -0.50 -16.79
CA CYS A 320 1.68 -0.22 -15.91
C CYS A 320 2.95 0.21 -16.65
N MET A 321 3.09 -0.10 -17.95
CA MET A 321 4.27 0.29 -18.74
C MET A 321 4.20 1.75 -19.20
N GLU A 322 3.01 2.33 -19.32
CA GLU A 322 2.84 3.72 -19.78
C GLU A 322 3.52 4.73 -18.81
N PRO A 323 3.37 4.62 -17.46
CA PRO A 323 4.15 5.44 -16.53
C PRO A 323 5.66 5.19 -16.58
N VAL A 324 6.11 3.97 -16.88
CA VAL A 324 7.54 3.67 -17.03
C VAL A 324 8.12 4.48 -18.19
N GLU A 325 7.50 4.40 -19.36
CA GLU A 325 7.91 5.19 -20.53
C GLU A 325 7.82 6.69 -20.28
N LYS A 326 6.73 7.16 -19.65
CA LYS A 326 6.54 8.56 -19.32
C LYS A 326 7.64 9.07 -18.40
N SER A 327 7.98 8.31 -17.35
CA SER A 327 9.01 8.69 -16.38
C SER A 327 10.39 8.83 -17.04
N LEU A 328 10.75 7.93 -17.98
CA LEU A 328 12.00 8.02 -18.73
C LEU A 328 12.03 9.24 -19.68
N ARG A 329 10.92 9.49 -20.38
CA ARG A 329 10.79 10.68 -21.25
C ARG A 329 10.91 11.98 -20.46
N ASP A 330 10.20 12.09 -19.34
CA ASP A 330 10.22 13.28 -18.49
C ASP A 330 11.60 13.49 -17.84
N ALA A 331 12.28 12.39 -17.47
CA ALA A 331 13.67 12.42 -16.98
C ALA A 331 14.69 12.73 -18.09
N LYS A 332 14.29 12.67 -19.37
CA LYS A 332 15.16 12.75 -20.55
C LYS A 332 16.28 11.71 -20.53
N MET A 333 15.93 10.48 -20.14
CA MET A 333 16.87 9.36 -20.03
C MET A 333 16.48 8.22 -20.95
N ASP A 334 17.47 7.63 -21.61
CA ASP A 334 17.26 6.38 -22.34
C ASP A 334 17.22 5.20 -21.37
N LYS A 335 16.43 4.16 -21.68
CA LYS A 335 16.32 2.97 -20.83
C LYS A 335 17.66 2.25 -20.60
N SER A 336 18.63 2.40 -21.50
CA SER A 336 19.97 1.83 -21.36
C SER A 336 20.81 2.50 -20.27
N THR A 337 20.49 3.73 -19.88
CA THR A 337 21.24 4.47 -18.85
C THR A 337 20.71 4.24 -17.43
N ILE A 338 19.55 3.57 -17.30
CA ILE A 338 19.05 3.05 -16.03
C ILE A 338 19.94 1.88 -15.64
N HIS A 339 20.59 1.93 -14.49
CA HIS A 339 21.48 0.89 -14.00
C HIS A 339 20.67 -0.24 -13.35
N ASP A 340 19.75 0.12 -12.46
CA ASP A 340 18.93 -0.83 -11.71
C ASP A 340 17.44 -0.50 -11.81
N VAL A 341 16.63 -1.54 -11.81
CA VAL A 341 15.17 -1.46 -11.72
C VAL A 341 14.74 -2.13 -10.42
N VAL A 342 14.33 -1.34 -9.44
CA VAL A 342 14.01 -1.77 -8.08
C VAL A 342 12.51 -1.96 -7.95
N LEU A 343 12.10 -3.14 -7.46
CA LEU A 343 10.70 -3.48 -7.26
C LEU A 343 10.26 -3.12 -5.84
N VAL A 344 9.14 -2.40 -5.73
CA VAL A 344 8.50 -2.01 -4.47
C VAL A 344 7.01 -2.32 -4.54
N GLY A 345 6.40 -2.68 -3.42
CA GLY A 345 4.97 -2.98 -3.35
C GLY A 345 4.65 -4.43 -3.72
N GLY A 346 3.70 -5.01 -2.98
CA GLY A 346 3.44 -6.46 -3.04
C GLY A 346 2.93 -6.97 -4.39
N SER A 347 2.33 -6.12 -5.23
CA SER A 347 1.82 -6.54 -6.53
C SER A 347 2.94 -6.72 -7.57
N THR A 348 4.14 -6.21 -7.32
CA THR A 348 5.33 -6.51 -8.14
C THR A 348 5.75 -7.96 -8.09
N ARG A 349 5.24 -8.76 -7.13
CA ARG A 349 5.46 -10.20 -7.07
C ARG A 349 4.75 -10.98 -8.19
N ILE A 350 3.85 -10.34 -8.94
CA ILE A 350 3.15 -10.97 -10.06
C ILE A 350 4.15 -11.25 -11.20
N PRO A 351 4.35 -12.53 -11.60
CA PRO A 351 5.37 -12.89 -12.60
C PRO A 351 5.19 -12.17 -13.94
N LYS A 352 3.94 -12.00 -14.41
CA LYS A 352 3.67 -11.30 -15.67
C LYS A 352 4.08 -9.84 -15.65
N VAL A 353 3.92 -9.16 -14.52
CA VAL A 353 4.34 -7.75 -14.36
C VAL A 353 5.86 -7.64 -14.42
N GLN A 354 6.59 -8.54 -13.73
CA GLN A 354 8.05 -8.60 -13.82
C GLN A 354 8.51 -8.90 -15.24
N GLN A 355 7.88 -9.86 -15.92
CA GLN A 355 8.23 -10.21 -17.30
C GLN A 355 8.07 -9.00 -18.23
N LEU A 356 6.94 -8.30 -18.19
CA LEU A 356 6.71 -7.12 -19.03
C LEU A 356 7.75 -6.02 -18.75
N LEU A 357 8.13 -5.82 -17.49
CA LEU A 357 9.15 -4.85 -17.11
C LEU A 357 10.55 -5.28 -17.58
N GLN A 358 10.90 -6.56 -17.49
CA GLN A 358 12.14 -7.11 -18.03
C GLN A 358 12.22 -6.95 -19.55
N ASP A 359 11.14 -7.32 -20.26
CA ASP A 359 11.04 -7.19 -21.71
C ASP A 359 11.22 -5.72 -22.14
N PHE A 360 10.60 -4.79 -21.40
CA PHE A 360 10.74 -3.35 -21.62
C PHE A 360 12.21 -2.88 -21.53
N PHE A 361 12.94 -3.39 -20.54
CA PHE A 361 14.37 -3.15 -20.32
C PHE A 361 15.30 -4.16 -21.03
N ASN A 362 14.84 -4.77 -22.15
CA ASN A 362 15.65 -5.65 -22.99
C ASN A 362 16.25 -6.86 -22.26
N GLY A 363 15.50 -7.46 -21.33
CA GLY A 363 15.92 -8.63 -20.57
C GLY A 363 16.80 -8.31 -19.34
N LYS A 364 16.96 -7.03 -18.97
CA LYS A 364 17.65 -6.62 -17.75
C LYS A 364 17.09 -7.33 -16.53
N GLU A 365 17.98 -7.83 -15.67
CA GLU A 365 17.59 -8.42 -14.39
C GLU A 365 17.00 -7.35 -13.46
N LEU A 366 15.87 -7.66 -12.81
CA LEU A 366 15.23 -6.76 -11.86
C LEU A 366 15.86 -6.92 -10.49
N CYS A 367 16.10 -5.82 -9.80
CA CYS A 367 16.70 -5.82 -8.47
C CYS A 367 15.72 -6.40 -7.44
N LYS A 368 16.16 -7.47 -6.76
CA LYS A 368 15.42 -8.21 -5.73
C LYS A 368 16.16 -8.24 -4.38
N THR A 369 17.18 -7.40 -4.20
CA THR A 369 18.00 -7.39 -2.97
C THR A 369 17.25 -6.84 -1.77
N ILE A 370 16.27 -5.94 -2.00
CA ILE A 370 15.41 -5.40 -0.96
C ILE A 370 14.05 -6.10 -0.97
N ASN A 371 13.46 -6.27 0.22
CA ASN A 371 12.11 -6.80 0.33
C ASN A 371 11.10 -5.73 -0.15
N PRO A 372 10.32 -5.98 -1.23
CA PRO A 372 9.44 -4.98 -1.82
C PRO A 372 8.34 -4.51 -0.86
N ASP A 373 8.00 -5.33 0.14
CA ASP A 373 6.94 -5.05 1.11
C ASP A 373 7.41 -4.23 2.32
N GLU A 374 8.72 -4.05 2.47
CA GLU A 374 9.34 -3.45 3.66
C GLU A 374 10.25 -2.25 3.31
N ALA A 375 10.69 -2.14 2.05
CA ALA A 375 11.65 -1.15 1.57
C ALA A 375 11.28 0.31 1.92
N VAL A 376 10.00 0.65 1.82
CA VAL A 376 9.49 2.00 2.10
C VAL A 376 9.61 2.34 3.59
N ALA A 377 9.11 1.48 4.48
CA ALA A 377 9.25 1.66 5.92
C ALA A 377 10.73 1.63 6.35
N TYR A 378 11.54 0.81 5.67
CA TYR A 378 12.98 0.75 5.90
C TYR A 378 13.65 2.10 5.66
N GLY A 379 13.47 2.68 4.47
CA GLY A 379 14.04 3.98 4.14
C GLY A 379 13.50 5.12 4.99
N ALA A 380 12.22 5.06 5.38
CA ALA A 380 11.65 6.02 6.31
C ALA A 380 12.30 5.94 7.70
N ALA A 381 12.64 4.73 8.18
CA ALA A 381 13.30 4.53 9.47
C ALA A 381 14.74 5.06 9.46
N VAL A 382 15.46 4.87 8.34
CA VAL A 382 16.78 5.49 8.12
C VAL A 382 16.68 7.00 8.17
N GLN A 383 15.71 7.57 7.46
CA GLN A 383 15.51 9.01 7.44
C GLN A 383 15.17 9.54 8.83
N ALA A 384 14.37 8.80 9.62
CA ALA A 384 14.07 9.15 11.00
C ALA A 384 15.33 9.15 11.87
N ALA A 385 16.22 8.16 11.70
CA ALA A 385 17.49 8.06 12.43
C ALA A 385 18.46 9.21 12.12
N ILE A 386 18.55 9.61 10.85
CA ILE A 386 19.37 10.76 10.42
C ILE A 386 18.85 12.04 11.09
N LEU A 387 17.51 12.22 11.11
CA LEU A 387 16.90 13.42 11.71
C LEU A 387 16.98 13.44 13.24
N SER A 388 17.02 12.28 13.90
CA SER A 388 17.16 12.18 15.37
C SER A 388 18.61 12.25 15.86
N GLY A 389 19.58 12.13 14.94
CA GLY A 389 21.01 12.04 15.25
C GLY A 389 21.46 10.66 15.73
N GLU A 390 20.61 9.62 15.61
CA GLU A 390 20.95 8.21 15.94
C GLU A 390 21.59 7.46 14.76
N GLY A 391 21.54 8.04 13.55
CA GLY A 391 22.04 7.44 12.30
C GLY A 391 23.42 7.92 11.85
N ASN A 392 24.18 8.62 12.71
CA ASN A 392 25.55 9.07 12.43
C ASN A 392 26.60 8.09 12.94
#